data_AF-A0A421DR28-F1
#
_entry.id   AF-A0A421DR28-F1
#
_cell.length_a   1.000
_cell.length_b   1.000
_cell.length_c   1.000
_cell.angle_alpha   90.00
_cell.angle_beta   90.00
_cell.angle_gamma   90.00
#
_symmetry.space_group_name_H-M   'P 1'
#
loop_
_entity.id
_entity.type
_entity.pdbx_description
1 polymer ?
#
loop_
_entity_poly.entity_id
_entity_poly.type
_entity_poly.pdbx_seq_one_letter_code
_entity_poly.pdbx_strand_id
1 'polypeptide(L)'
;MTSRSKNIKNNNWLLKLSRGDYGVSTTFGHLVAALLLAVVNYAFMLNFGGVFGVSVAAGLTFFYGLYTTNIGFGFWRLARELFGRVKALLLRMLALFCLIIGVLSMWDGLYLVSMLISILKSS
;
A
#
# COMPACT_ATOMS: atom_id res chain seq x y z
N MET A 1 -17.14 19.59 31.36
CA MET A 1 -16.12 18.58 30.95
C MET A 1 -16.82 17.63 29.98
N THR A 2 -16.43 17.45 28.72
CA THR A 2 -15.13 17.54 28.06
C THR A 2 -15.29 18.31 26.75
N SER A 3 -14.51 19.39 26.58
CA SER A 3 -14.35 20.02 25.28
C SER A 3 -13.77 18.97 24.34
N ARG A 4 -14.57 18.55 23.35
CA ARG A 4 -14.21 17.65 22.26
C ARG A 4 -13.02 18.28 21.55
N SER A 5 -11.83 17.87 22.00
CA SER A 5 -10.55 18.43 21.62
C SER A 5 -10.46 18.49 20.11
N LYS A 6 -10.32 19.71 19.62
CA LYS A 6 -9.74 20.14 18.34
C LYS A 6 -9.71 19.05 17.27
N ASN A 7 -10.61 19.26 16.32
CA ASN A 7 -10.46 19.04 14.88
C ASN A 7 -9.01 19.37 14.42
N ILE A 8 -8.04 18.50 14.72
CA ILE A 8 -6.75 18.51 14.05
C ILE A 8 -7.11 18.09 12.63
N LYS A 9 -7.06 19.06 11.72
CA LYS A 9 -7.17 18.86 10.28
C LYS A 9 -6.02 17.94 9.88
N ASN A 10 -6.22 16.63 10.08
CA ASN A 10 -5.17 15.65 9.89
C ASN A 10 -4.98 15.53 8.39
N ASN A 11 -3.89 16.13 7.88
CA ASN A 11 -3.54 16.09 6.47
C ASN A 11 -2.90 14.77 6.05
N ASN A 12 -2.85 13.78 6.97
CA ASN A 12 -2.36 12.43 6.66
C ASN A 12 -3.35 11.70 5.73
N TRP A 13 -3.10 11.86 4.44
CA TRP A 13 -3.86 11.27 3.34
C TRP A 13 -3.86 9.74 3.39
N LEU A 14 -2.76 9.11 3.84
CA LEU A 14 -2.67 7.66 3.98
C LEU A 14 -3.66 7.14 5.04
N LEU A 15 -3.82 7.88 6.14
CA LEU A 15 -4.79 7.55 7.19
C LEU A 15 -6.22 7.75 6.72
N LYS A 16 -6.50 8.80 5.94
CA LYS A 16 -7.82 8.99 5.30
C LYS A 16 -8.16 7.85 4.36
N LEU A 17 -7.18 7.38 3.58
CA LEU A 17 -7.32 6.25 2.69
C LEU A 17 -7.64 4.97 3.43
N SER A 18 -6.87 4.63 4.47
CA SER A 18 -7.15 3.43 5.24
C SER A 18 -8.48 3.48 5.96
N ARG A 19 -8.99 4.67 6.30
CA ARG A 19 -10.32 4.89 6.90
C ARG A 19 -11.48 4.79 5.92
N GLY A 20 -11.20 4.76 4.62
CA GLY A 20 -12.25 4.79 3.60
C GLY A 20 -12.86 6.17 3.40
N ASP A 21 -12.27 7.22 3.98
CA ASP A 21 -12.81 8.59 3.94
C ASP A 21 -12.88 9.16 2.51
N TYR A 22 -12.15 8.55 1.56
CA TYR A 22 -12.15 8.93 0.14
C TYR A 22 -13.33 8.34 -0.66
N GLY A 23 -14.09 7.41 -0.10
CA GLY A 23 -15.16 6.71 -0.82
C GLY A 23 -14.66 5.66 -1.82
N VAL A 24 -15.61 4.90 -2.40
CA VAL A 24 -15.29 3.76 -3.29
C VAL A 24 -14.53 4.19 -4.54
N SER A 25 -15.05 5.17 -5.29
CA SER A 25 -14.46 5.60 -6.57
C SER A 25 -13.00 6.05 -6.43
N THR A 26 -12.73 6.96 -5.49
CA THR A 26 -11.39 7.47 -5.25
C THR A 26 -10.44 6.39 -4.73
N THR A 27 -10.91 5.46 -3.89
CA THR A 27 -10.10 4.32 -3.41
C THR A 27 -9.74 3.37 -4.56
N PHE A 28 -10.62 3.19 -5.55
CA PHE A 28 -10.28 2.51 -6.81
C PHE A 28 -9.24 3.28 -7.63
N GLY A 29 -9.32 4.61 -7.68
CA GLY A 29 -8.27 5.44 -8.29
C GLY A 29 -6.89 5.20 -7.63
N HIS A 30 -6.85 5.09 -6.30
CA HIS A 30 -5.64 4.73 -5.58
C HIS A 30 -5.14 3.32 -5.92
N LEU A 31 -6.04 2.34 -6.12
CA LEU A 31 -5.67 1.00 -6.57
C LEU A 31 -5.03 1.01 -7.96
N VAL A 32 -5.58 1.78 -8.91
CA VAL A 32 -4.98 1.95 -10.24
C VAL A 32 -3.60 2.58 -10.13
N ALA A 33 -3.44 3.61 -9.30
CA ALA A 33 -2.14 4.23 -9.05
C ALA A 33 -1.14 3.25 -8.43
N ALA A 34 -1.58 2.36 -7.52
CA ALA A 34 -0.73 1.31 -6.96
C ALA A 34 -0.27 0.32 -8.04
N LEU A 35 -1.17 -0.11 -8.93
CA LEU A 35 -0.82 -0.99 -10.05
C LEU A 35 0.21 -0.34 -10.99
N LEU A 36 0.05 0.94 -11.31
CA LEU A 36 1.04 1.67 -12.10
C LEU A 36 2.41 1.75 -11.38
N LEU A 37 2.41 1.99 -10.07
CA LEU A 37 3.64 2.02 -9.28
C LEU A 37 4.34 0.66 -9.29
N ALA A 38 3.60 -0.45 -9.25
CA ALA A 38 4.15 -1.79 -9.36
C ALA A 38 4.84 -2.02 -10.73
N VAL A 39 4.22 -1.55 -11.82
CA VAL A 39 4.80 -1.62 -13.17
C VAL A 39 6.09 -0.79 -13.25
N VAL A 40 6.09 0.42 -12.70
CA VAL A 40 7.28 1.29 -12.65
C VAL A 40 8.39 0.63 -11.84
N ASN A 41 8.08 0.05 -10.67
CA ASN A 41 9.07 -0.63 -9.83
C ASN A 41 9.68 -1.84 -10.54
N TYR A 42 8.86 -2.64 -11.22
CA TYR A 42 9.33 -3.77 -12.01
C TYR A 42 10.23 -3.34 -13.18
N ALA A 43 9.82 -2.32 -13.93
CA ALA A 43 10.63 -1.74 -15.00
C ALA A 43 11.96 -1.20 -14.46
N PHE A 44 11.96 -0.59 -13.27
CA PHE A 44 13.17 -0.09 -12.64
C PHE A 44 14.15 -1.23 -12.29
N MET A 45 13.66 -2.33 -11.72
CA MET A 45 14.52 -3.50 -11.43
C MET A 45 15.16 -4.10 -12.69
N LEU A 46 14.48 -4.07 -13.83
CA LEU A 46 15.04 -4.60 -15.09
C LEU A 46 16.10 -3.69 -15.73
N ASN A 47 15.95 -2.37 -15.56
CA ASN A 47 16.80 -1.39 -16.26
C ASN A 47 17.96 -0.87 -15.41
N PHE A 48 17.87 -0.96 -14.09
CA PHE A 48 18.89 -0.45 -13.16
C PHE A 48 19.49 -1.59 -12.35
N GLY A 49 20.71 -1.98 -12.70
CA GLY A 49 21.48 -2.99 -11.99
C GLY A 49 22.31 -2.45 -10.82
N GLY A 50 22.89 -3.37 -10.05
CA GLY A 50 23.81 -3.05 -8.97
C GLY A 50 23.15 -2.56 -7.67
N VAL A 51 23.99 -2.15 -6.71
CA VAL A 51 23.56 -1.78 -5.34
C VAL A 51 22.56 -0.62 -5.36
N PHE A 52 22.75 0.38 -6.21
CA PHE A 52 21.84 1.52 -6.32
C PHE A 52 20.45 1.09 -6.80
N GLY A 53 20.37 0.31 -7.88
CA GLY A 53 19.12 -0.18 -8.44
C GLY A 53 18.32 -1.01 -7.43
N VAL A 54 19.00 -1.95 -6.76
CA VAL A 54 18.40 -2.81 -5.72
C VAL A 54 17.95 -2.00 -4.50
N SER A 55 18.70 -0.98 -4.08
CA SER A 55 18.33 -0.13 -2.92
C SER A 55 17.04 0.65 -3.18
N VAL A 56 16.92 1.27 -4.35
CA VAL A 56 15.72 2.02 -4.74
C VAL A 56 14.53 1.08 -4.90
N ALA A 57 14.72 -0.06 -5.57
CA ALA A 57 13.67 -1.07 -5.72
C ALA A 57 13.17 -1.61 -4.37
N ALA A 58 14.08 -1.87 -3.42
CA ALA A 58 13.71 -2.34 -2.07
C ALA A 58 12.81 -1.33 -1.34
N GLY A 59 13.20 -0.05 -1.37
CA GLY A 59 12.42 1.04 -0.78
C GLY A 59 11.05 1.18 -1.44
N LEU A 60 10.99 1.23 -2.77
CA LEU A 60 9.75 1.31 -3.53
C LEU A 60 8.83 0.13 -3.24
N THR A 61 9.37 -1.09 -3.18
CA THR A 61 8.61 -2.32 -2.89
C THR A 61 8.01 -2.28 -1.50
N PHE A 62 8.75 -1.80 -0.49
CA PHE A 62 8.23 -1.65 0.86
C PHE A 62 7.12 -0.59 0.95
N PHE A 63 7.35 0.61 0.40
CA PHE A 63 6.34 1.69 0.41
C PHE A 63 5.11 1.37 -0.42
N TYR A 64 5.27 0.67 -1.54
CA TYR A 64 4.17 0.12 -2.33
C TYR A 64 3.34 -0.86 -1.48
N GLY A 65 4.00 -1.73 -0.70
CA GLY A 65 3.34 -2.63 0.23
C GLY A 65 2.50 -1.88 1.27
N LEU A 66 3.07 -0.87 1.93
CA LEU A 66 2.35 0.01 2.85
C LEU A 66 1.14 0.66 2.20
N TYR A 67 1.32 1.24 1.03
CA TYR A 67 0.26 1.93 0.30
C TYR A 67 -0.89 0.98 -0.07
N THR A 68 -0.59 -0.18 -0.65
CA THR A 68 -1.56 -1.20 -1.05
C THR A 68 -2.34 -1.77 0.14
N THR A 69 -1.67 -1.96 1.27
CA THR A 69 -2.31 -2.38 2.52
C THR A 69 -3.34 -1.34 3.00
N ASN A 70 -3.01 -0.05 2.91
CA ASN A 70 -3.93 1.02 3.28
C ASN A 70 -5.15 1.09 2.33
N ILE A 71 -4.96 0.85 1.03
CA ILE A 71 -6.07 0.69 0.08
C ILE A 71 -6.98 -0.47 0.49
N GLY A 72 -6.38 -1.62 0.87
CA GLY A 72 -7.12 -2.78 1.37
C GLY A 72 -7.97 -2.46 2.61
N PHE A 73 -7.40 -1.75 3.59
CA PHE A 73 -8.16 -1.28 4.75
C PHE A 73 -9.30 -0.32 4.38
N GLY A 74 -9.06 0.56 3.41
CA GLY A 74 -10.08 1.48 2.88
C GLY A 74 -11.26 0.72 2.29
N PHE A 75 -11.00 -0.23 1.38
CA PHE A 75 -12.04 -1.09 0.81
C PHE A 75 -12.77 -1.93 1.85
N TRP A 76 -12.05 -2.45 2.84
CA TRP A 76 -12.66 -3.24 3.93
C TRP A 76 -13.66 -2.42 4.75
N ARG A 77 -13.33 -1.16 5.04
CA ARG A 77 -14.22 -0.21 5.73
C ARG A 77 -15.44 0.14 4.87
N LEU A 78 -15.20 0.53 3.62
CA LEU A 78 -16.27 0.85 2.67
C LEU A 78 -17.23 -0.33 2.43
N ALA A 79 -16.74 -1.57 2.48
CA ALA A 79 -17.56 -2.75 2.33
C ALA A 79 -18.58 -2.95 3.45
N ARG A 80 -18.39 -2.32 4.62
CA ARG A 80 -19.37 -2.35 5.72
C ARG A 80 -20.49 -1.33 5.55
N GLU A 81 -20.27 -0.31 4.73
CA GLU A 81 -21.22 0.79 4.50
C GLU A 81 -22.10 0.53 3.26
N LEU A 82 -21.77 -0.49 2.46
CA LEU A 82 -22.52 -0.84 1.25
C LEU A 82 -23.79 -1.65 1.55
N PHE A 83 -24.94 -1.14 1.11
CA PHE A 83 -26.21 -1.87 1.05
C PHE A 83 -26.21 -2.81 -0.16
N GLY A 84 -25.76 -4.05 0.04
CA GLY A 84 -25.83 -5.11 -0.97
C GLY A 84 -24.83 -6.24 -0.73
N ARG A 85 -25.32 -7.45 -0.45
CA ARG A 85 -24.50 -8.61 -0.06
C ARG A 85 -23.40 -8.93 -1.08
N VAL A 86 -23.72 -8.91 -2.37
CA VAL A 86 -22.76 -9.25 -3.44
C VAL A 86 -21.66 -8.18 -3.56
N LYS A 87 -22.04 -6.90 -3.61
CA LYS A 87 -21.08 -5.79 -3.74
C LYS A 87 -20.16 -5.71 -2.52
N ALA A 88 -20.73 -5.87 -1.31
CA ALA A 88 -19.96 -5.91 -0.07
C ALA A 88 -18.99 -7.11 -0.03
N LEU A 89 -19.43 -8.29 -0.50
CA LEU A 89 -18.57 -9.47 -0.59
C LEU A 89 -17.40 -9.25 -1.56
N LEU A 90 -17.68 -8.79 -2.79
CA LEU A 90 -16.65 -8.50 -3.79
C LEU A 90 -15.61 -7.50 -3.25
N LEU A 91 -16.07 -6.44 -2.58
CA LEU A 91 -15.18 -5.42 -2.03
C LEU A 91 -14.34 -5.96 -0.86
N ARG A 92 -14.89 -6.88 -0.05
CA ARG A 92 -14.11 -7.59 0.99
C ARG A 92 -13.06 -8.52 0.41
N MET A 93 -13.38 -9.25 -0.65
CA MET A 93 -12.39 -10.10 -1.33
C MET A 93 -11.27 -9.24 -1.90
N LEU A 94 -11.61 -8.15 -2.60
CA LEU A 94 -10.62 -7.21 -3.13
C LEU A 94 -9.75 -6.59 -2.03
N ALA A 95 -10.36 -6.21 -0.90
CA ALA A 95 -9.65 -5.72 0.27
C ALA A 95 -8.64 -6.75 0.80
N LEU A 96 -9.04 -8.02 0.93
CA LEU A 96 -8.15 -9.10 1.37
C LEU A 96 -6.99 -9.31 0.39
N PHE A 97 -7.25 -9.31 -0.91
CA PHE A 97 -6.19 -9.37 -1.93
C PHE A 97 -5.19 -8.22 -1.77
N CYS A 98 -5.67 -6.99 -1.61
CA CYS A 98 -4.80 -5.83 -1.40
C CYS A 98 -3.96 -5.95 -0.11
N LEU A 99 -4.56 -6.44 0.97
CA LEU A 99 -3.85 -6.67 2.25
C LEU A 99 -2.76 -7.72 2.11
N ILE A 100 -3.07 -8.86 1.50
CA ILE A 100 -2.12 -9.96 1.31
C ILE A 100 -0.95 -9.49 0.43
N ILE A 101 -1.25 -8.92 -0.75
CA ILE A 101 -0.23 -8.40 -1.67
C ILE A 101 0.61 -7.32 -0.98
N GLY A 102 -0.03 -6.41 -0.24
CA GLY A 102 0.65 -5.35 0.48
C GLY A 102 1.64 -5.87 1.53
N VAL A 103 1.21 -6.83 2.35
CA VAL A 103 2.07 -7.44 3.39
C VAL A 103 3.21 -8.24 2.78
N LEU A 104 2.95 -9.05 1.75
CA LEU A 104 3.99 -9.80 1.03
C LEU A 104 5.03 -8.85 0.44
N SER A 105 4.59 -7.76 -0.19
CA SER A 105 5.50 -6.77 -0.74
C SER A 105 6.34 -6.05 0.32
N MET A 106 5.80 -5.81 1.52
CA MET A 106 6.63 -5.29 2.62
C MET A 106 7.72 -6.27 3.01
N TRP A 107 7.40 -7.57 3.06
CA TRP A 107 8.37 -8.61 3.34
C TRP A 107 9.46 -8.70 2.27
N ASP A 108 9.09 -8.65 1.00
CA ASP A 108 10.02 -8.66 -0.13
C ASP A 108 10.95 -7.44 -0.08
N GLY A 109 10.42 -6.26 0.23
CA GLY A 109 11.22 -5.05 0.44
C GLY A 109 12.26 -5.22 1.55
N LEU A 110 11.87 -5.78 2.71
CA LEU A 110 12.79 -6.06 3.82
C LEU A 110 13.84 -7.12 3.47
N TYR A 111 13.45 -8.14 2.71
CA TYR A 111 14.35 -9.16 2.20
C TYR A 111 15.42 -8.56 1.30
N LEU A 112 15.03 -7.70 0.35
CA LEU A 112 15.96 -7.01 -0.54
C LEU A 112 16.93 -6.11 0.24
N VAL A 113 16.46 -5.39 1.27
CA VAL A 113 17.34 -4.61 2.16
C VAL A 113 18.35 -5.53 2.87
N SER A 114 17.92 -6.67 3.39
CA SER A 114 18.78 -7.62 4.10
C SER A 114 19.83 -8.24 3.18
N MET A 115 19.45 -8.56 1.95
CA MET A 115 20.36 -9.01 0.89
C MET A 115 21.41 -7.93 0.58
N LEU A 116 20.99 -6.68 0.44
CA LEU A 116 21.88 -5.55 0.16
C LEU A 116 22.92 -5.34 1.27
N ILE A 117 22.49 -5.41 2.54
CA ILE A 117 23.39 -5.31 3.69
C ILE A 117 24.43 -6.43 3.68
N SER A 118 24.02 -7.64 3.30
CA SER A 118 24.92 -8.79 3.23
C SER A 118 26.00 -8.59 2.17
N ILE A 119 25.60 -8.13 0.96
CA ILE A 119 26.53 -7.85 -0.14
C ILE A 119 27.53 -6.75 0.24
N LEU A 120 27.06 -5.67 0.87
CA LEU A 120 27.91 -4.56 1.30
C LEU A 120 28.91 -4.97 2.38
N LYS A 121 28.59 -5.95 3.23
CA LYS A 121 29.52 -6.48 4.23
C LYS A 121 30.57 -7.43 3.65
N SER A 122 30.27 -8.08 2.53
CA SER A 122 31.18 -9.00 1.85
C SER A 122 32.11 -8.32 0.82
N SER A 123 31.89 -7.03 0.56
CA SER A 123 32.68 -6.21 -0.37
C SER A 123 33.77 -5.45 0.39
#